data_AF-A0A7C5HGS7-F1
#
_entry.id   AF-A0A7C5HGS7-F1
#
_cell.length_a   1.000
_cell.length_b   1.000
_cell.length_c   1.000
_cell.angle_alpha   90.00
_cell.angle_beta   90.00
_cell.angle_gamma   90.00
#
_symmetry.space_group_name_H-M   'P 1'
#
loop_
_entity.id
_entity.type
_entity.pdbx_description
1 polymer ?
#
loop_
_entity_poly.entity_id
_entity_poly.type
_entity_poly.pdbx_seq_one_letter_code
_entity_poly.pdbx_strand_id
1 'polypeptide(L)' 'MDSWVIIMMLGVSVFLGSLALLGIMWAIKTGQFDDKEKFLNQVQYDGEDELNDAAEQEKKKQAMKKKKEGYRPE' A
#
# COMPACT_ATOMS: atom_id res chain seq x y z
N MET A 1 24.59 26.76 27.87
CA MET A 1 24.07 25.50 27.32
C MET A 1 25.22 24.52 27.34
N ASP A 2 25.06 23.39 28.03
CA ASP A 2 26.18 22.49 28.27
C ASP A 2 26.61 21.78 26.99
N SER A 3 27.92 21.71 26.73
CA SER A 3 28.49 21.03 25.57
C SER A 3 28.01 19.58 25.47
N TRP A 4 27.78 18.94 26.62
CA TRP A 4 27.18 17.60 26.71
C TRP A 4 25.80 17.53 26.08
N VAL A 5 24.94 18.52 26.33
CA VAL A 5 23.59 18.58 25.75
C VAL A 5 23.67 18.74 24.24
N ILE A 6 24.59 19.59 23.75
CA ILE A 6 24.80 19.79 22.30
C ILE A 6 25.25 18.50 21.63
N ILE A 7 26.20 17.76 22.23
CA ILE A 7 26.69 16.48 21.71
C ILE A 7 25.55 15.45 21.65
N MET A 8 24.71 15.37 22.67
CA MET A 8 23.56 14.47 22.67
C MET A 8 22.53 14.83 21.59
N MET A 9 22.23 16.12 21.41
CA MET A 9 21.30 16.58 20.36
C MET A 9 21.84 16.25 18.96
N LEU A 10 23.13 16.50 18.70
CA LEU A 10 23.77 16.18 17.43
C LEU A 10 23.88 14.67 17.20
N GLY A 11 24.27 13.90 18.22
CA GLY A 11 24.38 12.45 18.14
C GLY A 11 23.04 11.79 17.79
N VAL A 12 21.97 12.16 18.49
CA VAL A 12 20.63 11.60 18.23
C VAL A 12 20.11 12.02 16.85
N SER A 13 20.28 13.28 16.45
CA SER A 13 19.81 13.76 15.14
C SER A 13 20.54 13.09 13.97
N VAL A 14 21.88 12.97 14.03
CA VAL A 14 22.66 12.28 13.00
C VAL A 14 22.33 10.78 12.98
N PHE A 15 22.12 10.17 14.14
CA PHE A 15 21.75 8.76 14.23
C PHE A 15 20.37 8.49 13.59
N LEU A 16 19.35 9.26 13.96
CA LEU A 16 18.01 9.14 13.37
C LEU A 16 18.02 9.45 11.87
N GLY A 17 18.77 10.47 11.44
CA GLY A 17 18.97 10.76 10.02
C GLY A 17 19.59 9.59 9.26
N SER A 18 20.58 8.92 9.87
CA SER A 18 21.23 7.75 9.27
C SER A 18 20.28 6.55 9.16
N LEU A 19 19.46 6.29 10.19
CA LEU A 19 18.42 5.26 10.14
C LEU A 19 17.37 5.53 9.05
N ALA A 20 16.95 6.79 8.90
CA ALA A 20 16.03 7.19 7.85
C ALA A 20 16.62 6.94 6.44
N LEU A 21 17.90 7.29 6.23
CA LEU A 21 18.60 7.04 4.97
C LEU A 21 18.69 5.53 4.65
N LEU A 22 19.03 4.70 5.65
CA LEU A 22 19.04 3.25 5.49
C LEU A 22 17.65 2.70 5.15
N GLY A 23 16.61 3.21 5.80
CA GLY A 23 15.22 2.87 5.52
C GLY A 23 14.81 3.21 4.08
N ILE A 24 15.17 4.40 3.59
CA ILE A 24 14.90 4.81 2.21
C ILE A 24 15.66 3.91 1.22
N MET A 25 16.94 3.62 1.47
CA MET A 25 17.73 2.75 0.61
C MET A 25 17.16 1.33 0.57
N TRP A 26 16.68 0.81 1.70
CA TRP A 26 15.99 -0.48 1.77
C TRP A 26 14.64 -0.46 1.04
N ALA A 27 13.85 0.60 1.16
CA ALA A 27 12.57 0.76 0.47
C ALA A 27 12.74 0.79 -1.06
N ILE A 28 13.77 1.49 -1.56
CA ILE A 28 14.13 1.50 -2.98
C ILE A 28 14.56 0.09 -3.42
N LYS A 29 15.45 -0.57 -2.68
CA LYS A 29 15.93 -1.92 -3.02
C LYS A 29 14.82 -2.98 -3.00
N THR A 30 13.86 -2.86 -2.10
CA THR A 30 12.73 -3.78 -1.94
C THR A 30 11.62 -3.52 -2.98
N GLY A 31 11.75 -2.48 -3.81
CA GLY A 31 10.74 -2.16 -4.81
C GLY A 31 9.44 -1.64 -4.22
N GLN A 32 9.48 -1.02 -3.02
CA GLN A 32 8.27 -0.49 -2.37
C GLN A 32 7.59 0.63 -3.20
N PHE A 33 8.30 1.17 -4.20
CA PHE A 33 7.82 2.19 -5.13
C PHE A 33 7.54 1.65 -6.55
N ASP A 34 7.60 0.34 -6.76
CA ASP A 34 7.40 -0.28 -8.08
C ASP A 34 5.90 -0.38 -8.45
N ASP A 35 5.00 -0.17 -7.48
CA ASP A 35 3.54 -0.12 -7.68
C ASP A 35 3.03 1.13 -8.44
N LYS A 36 3.92 1.92 -9.07
CA LYS A 36 3.55 3.11 -9.86
C LYS A 36 2.57 2.78 -10.98
N GLU A 37 2.72 1.63 -11.63
CA GLU A 37 1.81 1.23 -12.70
C GLU A 37 0.39 1.02 -12.17
N LYS A 38 0.22 0.49 -10.96
CA LYS A 38 -1.13 0.25 -10.42
C LYS A 38 -1.86 1.55 -10.09
N PHE A 39 -1.15 2.57 -9.60
CA PHE A 39 -1.73 3.89 -9.30
C PHE A 39 -1.98 4.73 -10.56
N LEU A 40 -1.10 4.66 -11.56
CA LEU A 40 -1.32 5.36 -12.83
C LEU A 40 -2.31 4.65 -13.74
N ASN A 41 -2.28 3.31 -13.84
CA ASN A 41 -3.21 2.56 -14.68
C ASN A 41 -4.65 2.69 -14.17
N GLN A 42 -4.87 2.73 -12.85
CA GLN A 42 -6.20 2.93 -12.30
C GLN A 42 -6.82 4.30 -12.68
N VAL A 43 -5.99 5.31 -12.96
CA VAL A 43 -6.48 6.63 -13.43
C VAL A 43 -6.55 6.69 -14.96
N GLN A 44 -5.65 6.00 -15.66
CA GLN A 44 -5.54 6.06 -17.12
C GLN A 44 -6.52 5.14 -17.85
N TYR A 45 -6.91 4.02 -17.23
CA TYR A 45 -7.76 2.99 -17.83
C TYR A 45 -9.13 2.87 -17.14
N ASP A 46 -9.69 3.95 -16.58
CA ASP A 46 -11.06 3.93 -15.99
C ASP A 46 -12.16 3.92 -17.09
N GLY A 47 -12.00 3.07 -18.12
CA GLY A 47 -12.87 2.93 -19.28
C GLY A 47 -14.03 1.95 -19.08
N GLU A 48 -14.91 1.82 -20.09
CA GLU A 48 -16.13 1.01 -20.00
C GLU A 48 -15.88 -0.48 -19.69
N ASP A 49 -14.73 -1.03 -20.08
CA ASP A 49 -14.36 -2.43 -19.84
C ASP A 49 -14.09 -2.71 -18.34
N GLU A 50 -13.35 -1.84 -17.64
CA GLU A 50 -13.17 -1.94 -16.17
C GLU A 50 -14.50 -1.82 -15.41
N LEU A 51 -15.40 -0.93 -15.86
CA LEU A 51 -16.75 -0.81 -15.30
C LEU A 51 -17.56 -2.11 -15.46
N ASN A 52 -17.45 -2.76 -16.63
CA ASN A 52 -18.11 -4.03 -16.89
C ASN A 52 -17.53 -5.16 -16.04
N ASP A 53 -16.20 -5.23 -15.90
CA ASP A 53 -15.52 -6.20 -15.06
C ASP A 53 -15.89 -6.03 -13.58
N ALA A 54 -15.95 -4.80 -13.08
CA ALA A 54 -16.41 -4.50 -11.72
C ALA A 54 -17.86 -4.94 -11.50
N ALA A 55 -18.75 -4.65 -12.45
CA ALA A 55 -20.15 -5.08 -12.41
C ALA A 55 -20.28 -6.62 -12.46
N GLU A 56 -19.45 -7.30 -13.24
CA GLU A 56 -19.45 -8.76 -13.32
C GLU A 56 -18.92 -9.41 -12.04
N GLN A 57 -17.90 -8.82 -11.41
CA GLN A 57 -17.40 -9.23 -10.10
C GLN A 57 -18.44 -9.05 -8.99
N GLU A 58 -19.21 -7.95 -9.00
CA GLU A 58 -20.32 -7.77 -8.07
C GLU A 58 -21.42 -8.81 -8.28
N LYS A 59 -21.81 -9.08 -9.53
CA LYS A 59 -22.78 -10.14 -9.86
C LYS A 59 -22.31 -11.52 -9.38
N LYS A 60 -21.03 -11.85 -9.59
CA LYS A 60 -20.41 -13.10 -9.11
C LYS A 60 -20.45 -13.17 -7.57
N LYS A 61 -20.10 -12.09 -6.86
CA LYS A 61 -20.19 -12.02 -5.39
C LYS A 61 -21.62 -12.21 -4.88
N GLN A 62 -22.61 -11.58 -5.52
CA GLN A 62 -24.02 -11.74 -5.16
C GLN A 62 -24.54 -13.16 -5.43
N ALA A 63 -24.17 -13.77 -6.56
CA ALA A 63 -24.52 -15.15 -6.87
C ALA A 63 -23.93 -16.14 -5.86
N MET A 64 -22.69 -15.93 -5.41
CA MET A 64 -22.07 -16.76 -4.36
C MET A 64 -22.75 -16.56 -3.00
N LYS A 65 -23.14 -15.33 -2.64
CA LYS A 65 -23.90 -15.07 -1.41
C LYS A 65 -25.26 -15.77 -1.43
N LYS A 66 -26.01 -15.66 -2.53
CA LYS A 66 -27.30 -16.37 -2.71
C LYS A 66 -27.14 -17.89 -2.68
N LYS A 67 -26.07 -18.44 -3.28
CA LYS A 67 -25.76 -19.88 -3.17
C LYS A 67 -25.44 -20.29 -1.73
N LYS A 68 -24.71 -19.48 -0.96
CA LYS A 68 -24.43 -19.75 0.45
C LYS A 68 -25.67 -19.64 1.34
N GLU A 69 -26.56 -18.69 1.08
CA GLU A 69 -27.83 -18.56 1.82
C GLU A 69 -28.83 -19.67 1.46
N GLY A 70 -28.82 -20.14 0.20
CA GLY A 70 -29.62 -21.28 -0.25
C GLY A 70 -29.05 -22.65 0.14
N TYR A 71 -27.76 -22.74 0.46
CA TYR A 71 -27.11 -23.95 0.97
C TYR A 71 -27.16 -23.93 2.49
N ARG A 72 -28.36 -24.14 3.04
CA ARG A 72 -28.56 -24.37 4.48
C ARG A 72 -28.61 -25.89 4.65
N PRO A 73 -27.52 -26.57 5.04
CA PRO A 73 -27.57 -28.00 5.29
C PRO A 73 -28.45 -28.24 6.51
N GLU A 74 -29.57 -28.94 6.32
CA GLU A 74 -30.36 -29.56 7.38
C GLU A 74 -29.65 -30.75 8.04
#